data_AF-A0A4Q3J9R9-F1
#
_entry.id   AF-A0A4Q3J9R9-F1
#
_cell.length_a   1.000
_cell.length_b   1.000
_cell.length_c   1.000
_cell.angle_alpha   90.00
_cell.angle_beta   90.00
_cell.angle_gamma   90.00
#
_symmetry.space_group_name_H-M   'P 1'
#
loop_
_entity.id
_entity.type
_entity.pdbx_description
1 polymer ?
#
loop_
_entity_poly.entity_id
_entity_poly.type
_entity_poly.pdbx_seq_one_letter_code
_entity_poly.pdbx_strand_id
1 'polypeptide(L)'
;MVRLFFWSEQRGSSAVEFALLAPVYMVMLTGMLAYGFYFGAANSLQQLAADAARVSISGLHAEERDRLVGAYLDLHAGDYMLLQRQHLTYTIGEDPADPTQYRVVLRYDAIELPIWNLNTPLPLPKRMMAYGATIRQGGL
;
A
#
# COMPACT_ATOMS: atom_id res chain seq x y z
N MET A 1 -35.77 12.50 -59.62
CA MET A 1 -34.54 12.87 -58.89
C MET A 1 -34.87 12.90 -57.40
N VAL A 2 -34.59 11.82 -56.67
CA VAL A 2 -34.95 11.69 -55.25
C VAL A 2 -33.81 12.26 -54.41
N ARG A 3 -34.09 13.31 -53.64
CA ARG A 3 -33.12 13.96 -52.75
C ARG A 3 -33.29 13.32 -51.37
N LEU A 4 -32.38 12.41 -50.99
CA LEU A 4 -32.32 11.86 -49.63
C LEU A 4 -31.96 12.99 -48.66
N PHE A 5 -32.93 13.39 -47.84
CA PHE A 5 -32.71 14.28 -46.70
C PHE A 5 -32.11 13.44 -45.56
N PHE A 6 -30.80 13.60 -45.31
CA PHE A 6 -30.20 13.16 -44.05
C PHE A 6 -30.49 14.24 -43.00
N TRP A 7 -31.45 13.97 -42.12
CA TRP A 7 -31.70 14.77 -40.93
C TRP A 7 -30.53 14.53 -39.96
N SER A 8 -29.69 15.54 -39.67
CA SER A 8 -28.70 15.43 -38.59
C SER A 8 -29.38 15.73 -37.26
N GLU A 9 -29.94 14.69 -36.65
CA GLU A 9 -30.53 14.82 -35.31
C GLU A 9 -29.43 14.99 -34.25
N GLN A 10 -29.14 16.24 -33.91
CA GLN A 10 -28.13 16.60 -32.90
C GLN A 10 -28.52 16.17 -31.48
N ARG A 11 -29.79 15.85 -31.25
CA ARG A 11 -30.36 15.48 -29.95
C ARG A 11 -29.79 14.17 -29.37
N GLY A 12 -29.12 13.35 -30.19
CA GLY A 12 -28.44 12.12 -29.77
C GLY A 12 -26.91 12.21 -29.64
N SER A 13 -26.28 13.32 -30.06
CA SER A 13 -24.80 13.42 -30.11
C SER A 13 -24.17 13.21 -28.73
N SER A 14 -24.73 13.87 -27.70
CA SER A 14 -24.23 13.76 -26.33
C SER A 14 -24.35 12.35 -25.76
N ALA A 15 -25.37 11.58 -26.17
CA ALA A 15 -25.52 10.18 -25.72
C ALA A 15 -24.44 9.28 -26.32
N VAL A 16 -24.06 9.51 -27.58
CA VAL A 16 -22.97 8.79 -28.25
C VAL A 16 -21.61 9.17 -27.67
N GLU A 17 -21.37 10.47 -27.44
CA GLU A 17 -20.14 10.95 -26.79
C GLU A 17 -19.99 10.37 -25.38
N PHE A 18 -21.06 10.33 -24.59
CA PHE A 18 -21.05 9.69 -23.27
C PHE A 18 -20.79 8.19 -23.37
N ALA A 19 -21.42 7.48 -24.30
CA ALA A 19 -21.21 6.04 -24.49
C ALA A 19 -19.75 5.70 -24.86
N LEU A 20 -19.04 6.62 -25.53
CA LEU A 20 -17.63 6.46 -25.86
C LEU A 20 -16.71 6.79 -24.67
N LEU A 21 -17.01 7.86 -23.92
CA LEU A 21 -16.15 8.34 -22.83
C LEU A 21 -16.36 7.60 -21.51
N ALA A 22 -17.60 7.21 -21.19
CA ALA A 22 -17.95 6.60 -19.91
C ALA A 22 -17.15 5.30 -19.62
N PRO A 23 -16.94 4.37 -20.58
CA PRO A 23 -16.12 3.18 -20.33
C PRO A 23 -14.68 3.53 -19.95
N VAL A 24 -14.07 4.50 -20.64
CA VAL A 24 -12.69 4.95 -20.36
C VAL A 24 -12.63 5.59 -18.97
N TYR A 25 -13.60 6.44 -18.66
CA TYR A 25 -13.70 7.08 -17.35
C TYR A 25 -13.87 6.06 -16.22
N MET A 26 -14.71 5.04 -16.41
CA MET A 26 -14.90 3.96 -15.42
C MET A 26 -13.63 3.15 -15.20
N VAL A 27 -12.85 2.85 -16.25
CA VAL A 27 -11.55 2.20 -16.12
C VAL A 27 -10.57 3.08 -15.34
N MET A 28 -10.51 4.38 -15.64
CA MET A 28 -9.66 5.33 -14.91
C MET A 28 -10.04 5.43 -13.43
N LEU A 29 -11.33 5.60 -13.11
CA LEU A 29 -11.82 5.65 -11.74
C LEU A 29 -11.48 4.39 -10.96
N THR A 30 -11.73 3.23 -11.57
CA THR A 30 -11.46 1.93 -10.94
C THR A 30 -9.96 1.75 -10.70
N GLY A 31 -9.12 2.18 -11.64
CA GLY A 31 -7.66 2.20 -11.46
C GLY A 31 -7.19 3.13 -10.37
N MET A 32 -7.76 4.34 -10.27
CA MET A 32 -7.45 5.29 -9.19
C MET A 32 -7.81 4.70 -7.82
N LEU A 33 -8.98 4.06 -7.68
CA LEU A 33 -9.38 3.40 -6.44
C LEU A 33 -8.45 2.23 -6.10
N ALA A 34 -8.13 1.38 -7.08
CA ALA A 34 -7.23 0.25 -6.88
C ALA A 34 -5.85 0.69 -6.36
N TYR A 35 -5.23 1.62 -7.07
CA TYR A 35 -3.94 2.15 -6.66
C TYR A 35 -4.02 2.96 -5.36
N GLY A 36 -5.14 3.63 -5.09
CA GLY A 36 -5.40 4.31 -3.82
C GLY A 36 -5.31 3.36 -2.62
N PHE A 37 -5.97 2.20 -2.68
CA PHE A 37 -5.87 1.19 -1.62
C PHE A 37 -4.46 0.64 -1.47
N TYR A 38 -3.80 0.32 -2.58
CA TYR A 38 -2.44 -0.21 -2.55
C TYR A 38 -1.45 0.79 -1.93
N PHE A 39 -1.49 2.05 -2.36
CA PHE A 39 -0.64 3.10 -1.81
C PHE A 39 -0.98 3.42 -0.36
N GLY A 40 -2.26 3.38 0.03
CA GLY A 40 -2.68 3.54 1.42
C GLY A 40 -2.08 2.47 2.34
N ALA A 41 -2.12 1.20 1.93
CA ALA A 41 -1.50 0.11 2.67
C ALA A 41 0.04 0.23 2.70
N ALA A 42 0.66 0.60 1.57
CA ALA A 42 2.10 0.81 1.50
C ALA A 42 2.59 1.91 2.43
N ASN A 43 1.90 3.05 2.47
CA ASN A 43 2.22 4.16 3.36
C ASN A 43 2.02 3.76 4.83
N SER A 44 0.94 3.04 5.14
CA SER A 44 0.68 2.52 6.49
C SER A 44 1.79 1.56 6.94
N LEU A 45 2.28 0.70 6.04
CA LEU A 45 3.38 -0.24 6.33
C LEU A 45 4.71 0.49 6.55
N GLN A 46 4.98 1.56 5.80
CA GLN A 46 6.16 2.41 6.01
C GLN A 46 6.10 3.12 7.37
N GLN A 47 4.94 3.65 7.75
CA GLN A 47 4.75 4.30 9.05
C GLN A 47 4.94 3.30 10.20
N LEU A 48 4.33 2.11 10.10
CA LEU A 48 4.51 1.04 11.08
C LEU A 48 5.99 0.65 11.23
N ALA A 49 6.73 0.51 10.13
CA ALA A 49 8.17 0.20 10.18
C ALA A 49 8.96 1.31 10.89
N ALA A 50 8.65 2.57 10.60
CA ALA A 50 9.32 3.72 11.19
C ALA A 50 9.05 3.83 12.69
N ASP A 51 7.80 3.67 13.13
CA ASP A 51 7.43 3.75 14.54
C ASP A 51 7.99 2.55 15.32
N ALA A 52 7.95 1.35 14.74
CA ALA A 52 8.58 0.16 15.32
C ALA A 52 10.10 0.36 15.48
N ALA A 53 10.80 0.91 14.48
CA ALA A 53 12.21 1.27 14.63
C ALA A 53 12.41 2.32 15.75
N ARG A 54 11.50 3.29 15.89
CA ARG A 54 11.58 4.31 16.95
C ARG A 54 11.43 3.73 18.35
N VAL A 55 10.64 2.66 18.53
CA VAL A 55 10.50 1.94 19.81
C VAL A 55 11.83 1.34 20.29
N SER A 56 12.67 0.87 19.37
CA SER A 56 13.98 0.29 19.70
C SER A 56 14.92 1.25 20.45
N ILE A 57 14.71 2.57 20.34
CA ILE A 57 15.54 3.58 21.01
C ILE A 57 15.50 3.41 22.54
N SER A 58 14.37 2.94 23.07
CA SER A 58 14.19 2.76 24.51
C SER A 58 14.90 1.53 25.09
N GLY A 59 15.36 0.61 24.24
CA GLY A 59 16.04 -0.61 24.68
C GLY A 59 17.52 -0.39 24.98
N LEU A 60 17.97 -0.93 26.11
CA LEU A 60 19.35 -0.79 26.61
C LEU A 60 20.35 -1.74 25.92
N HIS A 61 19.89 -2.90 25.45
CA HIS A 61 20.71 -3.90 24.75
C HIS A 61 19.90 -4.58 23.64
N ALA A 62 20.58 -5.28 22.72
CA ALA A 62 19.98 -5.87 21.52
C ALA A 62 18.73 -6.72 21.80
N GLU A 63 18.82 -7.65 22.75
CA GLU A 63 17.68 -8.51 23.11
C GLU A 63 16.46 -7.72 23.62
N GLU A 64 16.68 -6.65 24.39
CA GLU A 64 15.58 -5.83 24.89
C GLU A 64 14.93 -5.02 23.76
N ARG A 65 15.74 -4.53 22.81
CA ARG A 65 15.22 -3.85 21.61
C ARG A 65 14.33 -4.77 20.79
N ASP A 66 14.78 -6.01 20.55
CA ASP A 66 14.00 -6.99 19.79
C ASP A 66 12.68 -7.32 20.48
N ARG A 67 12.68 -7.48 21.81
CA ARG A 67 11.46 -7.70 22.59
C ARG A 67 10.49 -6.51 22.51
N LEU A 68 10.99 -5.29 22.69
CA LEU A 68 10.18 -4.07 22.66
C LEU A 68 9.55 -3.86 21.28
N VAL A 69 10.34 -4.03 20.22
CA VAL A 69 9.88 -3.87 18.84
C VAL A 69 8.90 -4.98 18.45
N GLY A 70 9.20 -6.24 18.80
CA GLY A 70 8.31 -7.36 18.57
C GLY A 70 6.96 -7.18 19.27
N ALA A 71 6.97 -6.82 20.56
CA ALA A 71 5.76 -6.55 21.32
C ALA A 71 4.94 -5.38 20.72
N TYR A 72 5.61 -4.31 20.29
CA TYR A 72 4.95 -3.19 19.61
C TYR A 72 4.26 -3.63 18.32
N LEU A 73 4.95 -4.39 17.47
CA LEU A 73 4.39 -4.89 16.21
C LEU A 73 3.20 -5.83 16.46
N ASP A 74 3.26 -6.66 17.49
CA ASP A 74 2.18 -7.59 17.85
C ASP A 74 0.93 -6.87 18.37
N LEU A 75 1.12 -5.80 19.15
CA LEU A 75 0.02 -5.03 19.74
C LEU A 75 -0.60 -4.04 18.74
N HIS A 76 0.22 -3.37 17.92
CA HIS A 76 -0.19 -2.17 17.18
C HIS A 76 -0.27 -2.34 15.67
N ALA A 77 0.19 -3.45 15.06
CA ALA A 77 0.13 -3.59 13.61
C ALA A 77 -1.30 -3.49 13.03
N GLY A 78 -2.33 -3.86 13.81
CA GLY A 78 -3.73 -3.74 13.43
C GLY A 78 -4.31 -2.32 13.53
N ASP A 79 -3.61 -1.39 14.19
CA ASP A 79 -4.05 0.01 14.34
C ASP A 79 -3.79 0.82 13.05
N TYR A 80 -2.94 0.30 12.16
CA TYR A 80 -2.57 0.93 10.91
C TYR A 80 -3.56 0.55 9.81
N MET A 81 -4.03 1.56 9.07
CA MET A 81 -5.12 1.38 8.12
C MET A 81 -4.74 0.45 6.97
N LEU A 82 -5.68 -0.43 6.58
CA LEU A 82 -5.51 -1.47 5.55
C LEU A 82 -4.46 -2.54 5.88
N LEU A 83 -3.92 -2.54 7.10
CA LEU A 83 -3.03 -3.59 7.60
C LEU A 83 -3.78 -4.52 8.55
N GLN A 84 -3.37 -5.78 8.54
CA GLN A 84 -3.79 -6.76 9.52
C GLN A 84 -2.58 -7.54 10.01
N ARG A 85 -2.49 -7.74 11.33
CA ARG A 85 -1.35 -8.39 11.96
C ARG A 85 -1.08 -9.78 11.38
N GLN A 86 -2.12 -10.54 11.03
CA GLN A 86 -1.99 -11.91 10.51
C GLN A 86 -1.25 -12.03 9.17
N HIS A 87 -1.22 -10.96 8.37
CA HIS A 87 -0.51 -10.93 7.08
C HIS A 87 0.87 -10.25 7.17
N LEU A 88 1.27 -9.84 8.37
CA LEU A 88 2.53 -9.17 8.63
C LEU A 88 3.59 -10.17 9.12
N THR A 89 4.75 -10.11 8.48
CA THR A 89 5.97 -10.78 8.95
C THR A 89 7.08 -9.74 9.06
N TYR A 90 8.04 -9.98 9.94
CA TYR A 90 9.10 -9.00 10.20
C TYR A 90 10.46 -9.65 10.39
N THR A 91 11.49 -8.86 10.14
CA THR A 91 12.88 -9.13 10.49
C THR A 91 13.41 -7.90 11.20
N ILE A 92 13.85 -8.08 12.43
CA ILE A 92 14.31 -7.02 13.31
C ILE A 92 15.67 -7.41 13.90
N GLY A 93 16.46 -6.41 14.30
CA GLY A 93 17.76 -6.62 14.91
C GLY A 93 18.79 -5.57 14.49
N GLU A 94 20.05 -5.80 14.83
CA GLU A 94 21.16 -4.97 14.39
C GLU A 94 21.38 -5.08 12.87
N ASP A 95 21.79 -3.99 12.23
CA ASP A 95 22.10 -4.05 10.81
C ASP A 95 23.37 -4.89 10.58
N PRO A 96 23.33 -5.95 9.75
CA PRO A 96 24.50 -6.78 9.48
C PRO A 96 25.68 -6.02 8.85
N ALA A 97 25.41 -4.89 8.20
CA ALA A 97 26.43 -4.04 7.59
C ALA A 97 26.94 -2.94 8.54
N ASP A 98 26.15 -2.55 9.54
CA ASP A 98 26.52 -1.53 10.54
C ASP A 98 25.86 -1.83 11.91
N PRO A 99 26.58 -2.51 12.83
CA PRO A 99 26.07 -2.83 14.16
C PRO A 99 25.66 -1.62 15.00
N THR A 100 26.10 -0.41 14.63
CA THR A 100 25.67 0.84 15.29
C THR A 100 24.23 1.24 14.93
N GLN A 101 23.57 0.48 14.06
CA GLN A 101 22.23 0.72 13.60
C GLN A 101 21.30 -0.45 13.93
N TYR A 102 20.07 -0.12 14.32
CA TYR A 102 18.99 -1.07 14.49
C TYR A 102 18.04 -0.98 13.30
N ARG A 103 17.72 -2.13 12.70
CA ARG A 103 16.95 -2.24 11.46
C ARG A 103 15.67 -3.02 11.69
N VAL A 104 14.57 -2.46 11.18
CA VAL A 104 13.25 -3.11 11.13
C VAL A 104 12.86 -3.27 9.67
N VAL A 105 12.61 -4.50 9.23
CA VAL A 105 12.09 -4.81 7.90
C VAL A 105 10.77 -5.54 8.05
N LEU A 106 9.72 -4.94 7.52
CA LEU A 106 8.38 -5.51 7.51
C LEU A 106 8.05 -6.03 6.12
N ARG A 107 7.37 -7.17 6.06
CA ARG A 107 6.82 -7.77 4.85
C ARG A 107 5.35 -8.04 5.07
N TYR A 108 4.53 -7.61 4.12
CA TYR A 108 3.08 -7.70 4.21
C TYR A 108 2.51 -8.40 2.99
N ASP A 109 1.66 -9.39 3.22
CA ASP A 109 0.84 -9.98 2.18
C ASP A 109 -0.46 -9.18 2.02
N ALA A 110 -0.57 -8.42 0.94
CA ALA A 110 -1.71 -7.54 0.72
C ALA A 110 -2.97 -8.27 0.22
N ILE A 111 -3.09 -9.58 0.44
CA ILE A 111 -4.14 -10.47 -0.11
C ILE A 111 -5.57 -9.99 0.15
N GLU A 112 -5.83 -9.26 1.25
CA GLU A 112 -7.16 -8.77 1.60
C GLU A 112 -7.53 -7.43 0.95
N LEU A 113 -6.62 -6.79 0.20
CA LEU A 113 -6.96 -5.55 -0.47
C LEU A 113 -8.00 -5.80 -1.58
N PRO A 114 -9.04 -4.94 -1.70
CA PRO A 114 -10.11 -5.11 -2.70
C PRO A 114 -9.62 -5.15 -4.15
N ILE A 115 -8.39 -4.66 -4.40
CA ILE A 115 -7.76 -4.55 -5.71
C ILE A 115 -7.65 -5.88 -6.46
N TRP A 116 -7.59 -7.01 -5.75
CA TRP A 116 -7.46 -8.33 -6.35
C TRP A 116 -8.75 -8.86 -6.97
N ASN A 117 -9.91 -8.32 -6.56
CA ASN A 117 -11.22 -8.75 -7.04
C ASN A 117 -11.72 -7.92 -8.24
N LEU A 118 -10.97 -6.91 -8.66
CA LEU A 118 -11.43 -5.94 -9.65
C LEU A 118 -11.54 -6.53 -11.07
N ASN A 119 -10.93 -7.68 -11.38
CA ASN A 119 -10.92 -8.33 -12.71
C ASN A 119 -10.67 -7.35 -13.89
N THR A 120 -10.02 -6.21 -13.60
CA THR A 120 -9.79 -5.14 -14.57
C THR A 120 -8.52 -5.43 -15.36
N PRO A 121 -8.46 -5.04 -16.65
CA PRO A 121 -7.26 -5.16 -17.49
C PRO A 121 -6.19 -4.11 -17.12
N LEU A 122 -5.94 -3.92 -15.83
CA LEU A 122 -4.97 -2.97 -15.31
C LEU A 122 -3.70 -3.73 -14.88
N PRO A 123 -2.50 -3.18 -15.11
CA PRO A 123 -1.29 -3.74 -14.54
C PRO A 123 -1.36 -3.61 -13.02
N LEU A 124 -1.39 -4.75 -12.31
CA LEU A 124 -1.43 -4.78 -10.86
C LEU A 124 -0.01 -4.83 -10.28
N PRO A 125 0.23 -4.16 -9.13
CA PRO A 125 1.50 -4.27 -8.41
C PRO A 125 1.67 -5.67 -7.80
N LYS A 126 2.86 -5.94 -7.25
CA LYS A 126 3.13 -7.19 -6.55
C LYS A 126 2.31 -7.28 -5.27
N ARG A 127 1.77 -8.45 -4.95
CA ARG A 127 0.98 -8.70 -3.73
C ARG A 127 1.80 -8.54 -2.44
N MET A 128 3.07 -8.94 -2.48
CA MET A 128 3.98 -8.83 -1.35
C MET A 128 4.65 -7.46 -1.34
N MET A 129 4.41 -6.72 -0.26
CA MET A 129 5.09 -5.45 0.03
C MET A 129 6.24 -5.70 1.01
N ALA A 130 7.32 -4.92 0.87
CA ALA A 130 8.41 -4.93 1.84
C ALA A 130 8.91 -3.50 2.04
N TYR A 131 8.91 -3.05 3.29
CA TYR A 131 9.45 -1.74 3.69
C TYR A 131 10.25 -1.90 4.97
N GLY A 132 11.23 -1.03 5.17
CA GLY A 132 12.02 -1.04 6.37
C GLY A 132 12.46 0.34 6.77
N ALA A 133 12.80 0.46 8.05
CA ALA A 133 13.37 1.64 8.65
C ALA A 133 14.60 1.24 9.47
N THR A 134 15.57 2.13 9.52
CA THR A 134 16.80 1.94 10.27
C THR A 134 17.02 3.15 11.16
N ILE A 135 17.47 2.93 12.39
CA ILE A 135 17.81 3.99 13.33
C ILE A 135 19.19 3.76 13.92
N ARG A 136 19.96 4.83 14.11
CA ARG A 136 21.24 4.76 14.80
C ARG A 136 20.99 4.58 16.29
N GLN A 137 21.68 3.63 16.89
CA GLN A 137 21.62 3.37 18.31
C GLN A 137 22.26 4.55 19.07
N GLY A 138 21.57 5.09 20.08
CA GLY A 138 22.12 6.14 20.94
C GLY A 138 22.84 5.54 22.15
N GLY A 139 23.85 6.25 22.69
CA GLY A 139 24.52 5.90 23.96
C GLY A 139 25.83 5.13 23.85
N LEU A 140 26.70 5.47 22.89
CA LEU A 140 28.13 5.10 22.95
C LEU A 140 28.90 6.05 23.86
#